data_AF-A0A920V478-F1
#
_entry.id   AF-A0A920V478-F1
#
_cell.length_a   1.000
_cell.length_b   1.000
_cell.length_c   1.000
_cell.angle_alpha   90.00
_cell.angle_beta   90.00
_cell.angle_gamma   90.00
#
_symmetry.space_group_name_H-M   'P 1'
#
loop_
_entity.id
_entity.type
_entity.pdbx_description
1 polymer ?
#
loop_
_entity_poly.entity_id
_entity_poly.type
_entity_poly.pdbx_seq_one_letter_code
_entity_poly.pdbx_strand_id
1 'polypeptide(L)'
;MADAGKLPGDAMQEIVFDDKYEFVPPHRGNLWPWVLERVVGWRLRRQFDITSIEVRGVERLKASLKSGDGIIVAPNHCRPSDPAVLGEVTSQAGCHVFGMASWNVFKVNAFQTFLVRRLGGFSIYREGMDRAALNCAIKILEDAERPLVVFPEGMISRTNDHLNVLQNGVSLMARAAARKRASTDPAGRVVVHPTAMKYRFDGEIESSVSGVLAEIEARLSWQSQAQRPLLERVERIGQALLTLRKWNILVRLRQGRFLTVETG
;
A
#
# COMPACT_ATOMS: atom_id res chain seq x y z
N MET A 1 30.35 -4.49 -28.79
CA MET A 1 29.05 -5.11 -28.50
C MET A 1 29.22 -5.96 -27.26
N ALA A 2 28.90 -5.41 -26.10
CA ALA A 2 28.93 -6.11 -24.83
C ALA A 2 27.60 -5.82 -24.13
N ASP A 3 26.89 -6.91 -23.87
CA ASP A 3 25.59 -6.99 -23.25
C ASP A 3 25.63 -6.34 -21.86
N ALA A 4 24.89 -5.24 -21.70
CA ALA A 4 24.74 -4.56 -20.43
C ALA A 4 23.81 -5.39 -19.55
N GLY A 5 24.41 -6.13 -18.61
CA GLY A 5 23.72 -6.95 -17.63
C GLY A 5 22.54 -6.22 -16.99
N LYS A 6 21.34 -6.76 -17.19
CA LYS A 6 20.13 -6.36 -16.47
C LYS A 6 20.33 -6.60 -14.97
N LEU A 7 20.19 -5.55 -14.18
CA LEU A 7 20.11 -5.62 -12.73
C LEU A 7 18.87 -6.44 -12.33
N PRO A 8 18.98 -7.44 -11.43
CA PRO A 8 17.84 -8.17 -10.91
C PRO A 8 17.14 -7.30 -9.87
N GLY A 9 16.01 -6.70 -10.24
CA GLY A 9 15.20 -5.89 -9.32
C GLY A 9 14.39 -4.77 -9.99
N ASP A 10 14.72 -4.41 -11.23
CA ASP A 10 14.04 -3.33 -11.96
C ASP A 10 12.79 -3.82 -12.68
N ALA A 11 11.86 -4.43 -11.93
CA ALA A 11 10.47 -4.45 -12.33
C ALA A 11 9.86 -3.10 -11.97
N MET A 12 10.26 -2.06 -12.71
CA MET A 12 9.54 -0.80 -12.73
C MET A 12 8.13 -1.13 -13.17
N GLN A 13 7.20 -1.24 -12.22
CA GLN A 13 5.80 -1.45 -12.53
C GLN A 13 5.39 -0.33 -13.48
N GLU A 14 4.89 -0.69 -14.65
CA GLU A 14 4.27 0.26 -15.56
C GLU A 14 3.06 0.84 -14.82
N ILE A 15 3.16 2.10 -14.38
CA ILE A 15 2.14 2.73 -13.52
C ILE A 15 0.97 3.27 -14.36
N VAL A 16 1.17 3.42 -15.66
CA VAL A 16 0.18 3.93 -16.61
C VAL A 16 -0.17 2.81 -17.58
N PHE A 17 -1.41 2.33 -17.50
CA PHE A 17 -1.95 1.37 -18.44
C PHE A 17 -3.09 2.05 -19.20
N ASP A 18 -3.03 2.07 -20.54
CA ASP A 18 -4.04 2.70 -21.40
C ASP A 18 -5.39 1.95 -21.43
N ASP A 19 -5.50 0.77 -20.81
CA ASP A 19 -6.77 0.06 -20.85
C ASP A 19 -7.85 0.77 -20.03
N LYS A 20 -9.09 0.63 -20.47
CA LYS A 20 -10.28 1.13 -19.77
C LYS A 20 -10.49 0.40 -18.45
N TYR A 21 -10.68 1.16 -17.37
CA TYR A 21 -10.95 0.61 -16.04
C TYR A 21 -12.15 -0.36 -16.04
N GLU A 22 -11.91 -1.57 -15.54
CA GLU A 22 -12.94 -2.56 -15.24
C GLU A 22 -12.85 -2.98 -13.77
N PHE A 23 -13.97 -2.87 -13.06
CA PHE A 23 -14.05 -3.20 -11.64
C PHE A 23 -13.89 -4.70 -11.41
N VAL A 24 -12.94 -5.07 -10.55
CA VAL A 24 -12.66 -6.43 -10.16
C VAL A 24 -13.19 -6.68 -8.73
N PRO A 25 -14.28 -7.47 -8.57
CA PRO A 25 -14.86 -7.72 -7.27
C PRO A 25 -14.04 -8.72 -6.43
N PRO A 26 -14.16 -8.67 -5.09
CA PRO A 26 -13.47 -9.58 -4.20
C PRO A 26 -14.10 -10.97 -4.23
N HIS A 27 -13.33 -11.99 -3.87
CA HIS A 27 -13.89 -13.32 -3.59
C HIS A 27 -14.44 -13.36 -2.16
N ARG A 28 -15.72 -13.73 -1.99
CA ARG A 28 -16.41 -13.71 -0.69
C ARG A 28 -16.29 -15.00 0.14
N GLY A 29 -15.85 -16.12 -0.43
CA GLY A 29 -15.70 -17.38 0.33
C GLY A 29 -14.50 -17.37 1.30
N ASN A 30 -14.61 -18.05 2.44
CA ASN A 30 -13.61 -18.10 3.53
C ASN A 30 -12.48 -19.14 3.30
N LEU A 31 -12.71 -20.13 2.43
CA LEU A 31 -11.80 -21.25 2.20
C LEU A 31 -10.43 -20.79 1.66
N TRP A 32 -10.44 -19.89 0.67
CA TRP A 32 -9.20 -19.38 0.08
C TRP A 32 -8.39 -18.48 1.02
N PRO A 33 -8.96 -17.47 1.70
CA PRO A 33 -8.23 -16.70 2.71
C PRO A 33 -7.56 -17.61 3.75
N TRP A 34 -8.28 -18.61 4.27
CA TRP A 34 -7.75 -19.53 5.27
C TRP A 34 -6.49 -20.30 4.83
N VAL A 35 -6.44 -20.72 3.56
CA VAL A 35 -5.26 -21.40 2.98
C VAL A 35 -4.17 -20.39 2.61
N LEU A 36 -4.52 -19.32 1.90
CA LEU A 36 -3.57 -18.43 1.24
C LEU A 36 -2.93 -17.43 2.19
N GLU A 37 -3.64 -16.94 3.21
CA GLU A 37 -3.10 -15.94 4.14
C GLU A 37 -1.83 -16.44 4.85
N ARG A 38 -1.79 -17.73 5.23
CA ARG A 38 -0.60 -18.33 5.85
C ARG A 38 0.59 -18.39 4.91
N VAL A 39 0.38 -18.88 3.69
CA VAL A 39 1.45 -19.06 2.69
C VAL A 39 1.96 -17.70 2.20
N VAL A 40 1.04 -16.82 1.84
CA VAL A 40 1.35 -15.48 1.35
C VAL A 40 1.95 -14.63 2.46
N GLY A 41 1.40 -14.66 3.67
CA GLY A 41 1.95 -13.96 4.83
C GLY A 41 3.38 -14.39 5.15
N TRP A 42 3.65 -15.70 5.17
CA TRP A 42 5.00 -16.22 5.36
C TRP A 42 5.97 -15.78 4.25
N ARG A 43 5.53 -15.87 2.98
CA ARG A 43 6.34 -15.44 1.84
C ARG A 43 6.67 -13.95 1.91
N LEU A 44 5.68 -13.11 2.20
CA LEU A 44 5.87 -11.66 2.30
C LEU A 44 6.79 -11.29 3.47
N ARG A 45 6.66 -11.96 4.62
CA ARG A 45 7.60 -11.76 5.74
C ARG A 45 9.04 -12.06 5.36
N ARG A 46 9.28 -13.15 4.64
CA ARG A 46 10.62 -13.48 4.11
C ARG A 46 11.10 -12.50 3.04
N GLN A 47 10.21 -12.05 2.17
CA GLN A 47 10.57 -11.12 1.10
C GLN A 47 10.94 -9.72 1.62
N PHE A 48 10.34 -9.30 2.74
CA PHE A 48 10.55 -7.98 3.33
C PHE A 48 11.36 -8.02 4.63
N ASP A 49 11.99 -9.15 4.94
CA ASP A 49 12.82 -9.36 6.14
C ASP A 49 12.14 -8.90 7.45
N ILE A 50 10.85 -9.21 7.59
CA ILE A 50 10.09 -8.90 8.82
C ILE A 50 10.43 -9.95 9.87
N THR A 51 11.22 -9.55 10.87
CA THR A 51 11.70 -10.43 11.95
C THR A 51 10.67 -10.65 13.05
N SER A 52 9.94 -9.60 13.43
CA SER A 52 8.94 -9.64 14.50
C SER A 52 7.80 -8.66 14.23
N ILE A 53 6.62 -8.98 14.77
CA ILE A 53 5.43 -8.12 14.71
C ILE A 53 4.80 -8.09 16.09
N GLU A 54 4.65 -6.88 16.64
CA GLU A 54 3.90 -6.64 17.87
C GLU A 54 2.56 -6.00 17.52
N VAL A 55 1.46 -6.60 17.98
CA VAL A 55 0.10 -6.06 17.80
C VAL A 55 -0.43 -5.64 19.16
N ARG A 56 -0.83 -4.36 19.27
CA ARG A 56 -1.45 -3.79 20.47
C ARG A 56 -2.88 -3.38 20.15
N GLY A 57 -3.81 -3.61 21.07
CA GLY A 57 -5.19 -3.14 20.92
C GLY A 57 -6.12 -4.07 20.12
N VAL A 58 -5.69 -5.30 19.81
CA VAL A 58 -6.45 -6.26 18.98
C VAL A 58 -7.80 -6.64 19.62
N GLU A 59 -7.90 -6.57 20.94
CA GLU A 59 -9.12 -6.85 21.69
C GLU A 59 -10.28 -5.92 21.31
N ARG A 60 -10.00 -4.67 20.92
CA ARG A 60 -11.02 -3.72 20.46
C ARG A 60 -11.63 -4.18 19.13
N LEU A 61 -10.79 -4.68 18.22
CA LEU A 61 -11.25 -5.24 16.96
C LEU A 61 -12.09 -6.51 17.20
N LYS A 62 -11.65 -7.40 18.11
CA LYS A 62 -12.41 -8.59 18.52
C LYS A 62 -13.77 -8.24 19.11
N ALA A 63 -13.87 -7.17 19.90
CA ALA A 63 -15.13 -6.72 20.48
C ALA A 63 -16.12 -6.26 19.39
N SER A 64 -15.67 -5.49 18.40
CA SER A 64 -16.51 -5.08 17.26
C SER A 64 -16.91 -6.27 16.37
N LEU A 65 -16.01 -7.24 16.18
CA LEU A 65 -16.32 -8.48 15.45
C LEU A 65 -17.44 -9.26 16.17
N LYS A 66 -17.32 -9.40 17.49
CA LYS A 66 -18.31 -10.12 18.31
C LYS A 66 -19.68 -9.46 18.30
N SER A 67 -19.75 -8.13 18.21
CA SER A 67 -21.03 -7.40 18.12
C SER A 67 -21.62 -7.38 16.71
N GLY A 68 -20.94 -7.95 15.72
CA GLY A 68 -21.42 -7.98 14.34
C GLY A 68 -21.43 -6.61 13.67
N ASP A 69 -20.51 -5.72 14.04
CA ASP A 69 -20.43 -4.36 13.48
C ASP A 69 -19.95 -4.39 12.03
N GLY A 70 -20.39 -3.41 11.23
CA GLY A 70 -19.67 -3.08 10.00
C GLY A 70 -18.34 -2.43 10.37
N ILE A 71 -17.21 -3.05 10.02
CA ILE A 71 -15.90 -2.61 10.52
C ILE A 71 -15.07 -2.04 9.38
N ILE A 72 -14.56 -0.82 9.55
CA ILE A 72 -13.43 -0.30 8.77
C ILE A 72 -12.17 -0.36 9.63
N VAL A 73 -11.14 -1.05 9.17
CA VAL A 73 -9.78 -0.92 9.71
C VAL A 73 -9.05 0.10 8.83
N ALA A 74 -8.64 1.22 9.44
CA ALA A 74 -8.04 2.36 8.74
C ALA A 74 -6.56 2.54 9.13
N PRO A 75 -5.64 1.71 8.61
CA PRO A 75 -4.22 1.85 8.85
C PRO A 75 -3.57 2.93 7.99
N ASN A 76 -2.50 3.56 8.48
CA ASN A 76 -1.56 4.29 7.62
C ASN A 76 -0.84 3.33 6.64
N HIS A 77 -0.29 3.88 5.54
CA HIS A 77 0.29 3.10 4.45
C HIS A 77 1.77 3.41 4.22
N CYS A 78 2.64 2.89 5.08
CA CYS A 78 4.06 3.23 5.08
C CYS A 78 4.88 2.44 4.06
N ARG A 79 4.56 1.15 3.83
CA ARG A 79 5.42 0.22 3.09
C ARG A 79 4.62 -0.71 2.18
N PRO A 80 5.24 -1.21 1.08
CA PRO A 80 4.65 -2.31 0.30
C PRO A 80 4.38 -3.58 1.13
N SER A 81 5.06 -3.74 2.27
CA SER A 81 4.92 -4.85 3.20
C SER A 81 3.71 -4.77 4.13
N ASP A 82 2.97 -3.66 4.13
CA ASP A 82 1.81 -3.45 5.02
C ASP A 82 0.78 -4.60 4.98
N PRO A 83 0.48 -5.24 3.83
CA PRO A 83 -0.39 -6.42 3.79
C PRO A 83 0.11 -7.59 4.66
N ALA A 84 1.43 -7.77 4.81
CA ALA A 84 2.00 -8.82 5.65
C ALA A 84 1.79 -8.53 7.15
N VAL A 85 1.89 -7.26 7.53
CA VAL A 85 1.63 -6.80 8.90
C VAL A 85 0.14 -6.90 9.22
N LEU A 86 -0.73 -6.52 8.28
CA LEU A 86 -2.17 -6.72 8.42
C LEU A 86 -2.55 -8.18 8.60
N GLY A 87 -1.92 -9.09 7.86
CA GLY A 87 -2.16 -10.53 8.02
C GLY A 87 -1.93 -11.03 9.45
N GLU A 88 -1.00 -10.44 10.19
CA GLU A 88 -0.83 -10.76 11.62
C GLU A 88 -1.93 -10.18 12.49
N VAL A 89 -2.35 -8.93 12.23
CA VAL A 89 -3.47 -8.30 12.95
C VAL A 89 -4.74 -9.13 12.78
N THR A 90 -5.04 -9.59 11.56
CA THR A 90 -6.24 -10.38 11.25
C THR A 90 -6.15 -11.79 11.81
N SER A 91 -4.98 -12.42 11.75
CA SER A 91 -4.70 -13.70 12.38
C SER A 91 -4.94 -13.64 13.90
N GLN A 92 -4.38 -12.64 14.59
CA GLN A 92 -4.58 -12.47 16.03
C GLN A 92 -6.02 -12.11 16.40
N ALA A 93 -6.71 -11.34 15.54
CA ALA A 93 -8.13 -11.02 15.69
C ALA A 93 -9.05 -12.24 15.42
N GLY A 94 -8.56 -13.25 14.71
CA GLY A 94 -9.34 -14.43 14.31
C GLY A 94 -10.33 -14.15 13.19
N CYS A 95 -9.99 -13.25 12.26
CA CYS A 95 -10.86 -12.87 11.15
C CYS A 95 -10.11 -12.81 9.80
N HIS A 96 -10.88 -12.76 8.72
CA HIS A 96 -10.40 -12.41 7.39
C HIS A 96 -10.88 -11.00 7.05
N VAL A 97 -10.24 -10.35 6.09
CA VAL A 97 -10.60 -8.98 5.69
C VAL A 97 -10.90 -8.89 4.21
N PHE A 98 -11.68 -7.87 3.85
CA PHE A 98 -11.68 -7.34 2.50
C PHE A 98 -10.70 -6.18 2.41
N GLY A 99 -10.01 -6.04 1.28
CA GLY A 99 -9.03 -4.98 1.05
C GLY A 99 -9.31 -4.23 -0.24
N MET A 100 -9.22 -2.91 -0.19
CA MET A 100 -9.29 -2.09 -1.40
C MET A 100 -7.88 -1.84 -1.93
N ALA A 101 -7.62 -2.17 -3.20
CA ALA A 101 -6.31 -2.02 -3.83
C ALA A 101 -6.39 -1.34 -5.20
N SER A 102 -5.36 -0.56 -5.54
CA SER A 102 -5.27 0.12 -6.85
C SER A 102 -5.43 -0.87 -8.00
N TRP A 103 -6.14 -0.48 -9.06
CA TRP A 103 -6.35 -1.33 -10.23
C TRP A 103 -5.06 -1.90 -10.83
N ASN A 104 -3.97 -1.13 -10.81
CA ASN A 104 -2.63 -1.56 -11.24
C ASN A 104 -2.17 -2.88 -10.59
N VAL A 105 -2.58 -3.16 -9.35
CA VAL A 105 -2.27 -4.43 -8.65
C VAL A 105 -2.91 -5.63 -9.36
N PHE A 106 -4.03 -5.43 -10.06
CA PHE A 106 -4.77 -6.45 -10.81
C PHE A 106 -4.32 -6.55 -12.27
N LYS A 107 -3.39 -5.72 -12.73
CA LYS A 107 -2.88 -5.72 -14.10
C LYS A 107 -1.54 -6.40 -14.31
N VAL A 108 -0.82 -6.71 -13.23
CA VAL A 108 0.53 -7.28 -13.34
C VAL A 108 0.52 -8.64 -14.03
N ASN A 109 -0.35 -9.57 -13.58
CA ASN A 109 -0.59 -10.86 -14.23
C ASN A 109 -1.82 -11.56 -13.64
N ALA A 110 -2.34 -12.58 -14.34
CA ALA A 110 -3.53 -13.33 -13.95
C ALA A 110 -3.38 -14.04 -12.59
N PHE A 111 -2.18 -14.52 -12.24
CA PHE A 111 -1.91 -15.19 -10.97
C PHE A 111 -2.00 -14.22 -9.78
N GLN A 112 -1.43 -13.03 -9.91
CA GLN A 112 -1.53 -11.99 -8.90
C GLN A 112 -2.99 -11.56 -8.70
N THR A 113 -3.74 -11.35 -9.79
CA THR A 113 -5.17 -11.07 -9.74
C THR A 113 -5.95 -12.19 -9.08
N PHE A 114 -5.64 -13.44 -9.41
CA PHE A 114 -6.23 -14.61 -8.78
C PHE A 114 -6.00 -14.60 -7.26
N LEU A 115 -4.77 -14.35 -6.80
CA LEU A 115 -4.39 -14.34 -5.40
C LEU A 115 -5.03 -13.19 -4.63
N VAL A 116 -4.91 -11.95 -5.14
CA VAL A 116 -5.43 -10.75 -4.47
C VAL A 116 -6.93 -10.86 -4.28
N ARG A 117 -7.68 -11.29 -5.31
CA ARG A 117 -9.13 -11.49 -5.19
C ARG A 117 -9.49 -12.52 -4.13
N ARG A 118 -8.74 -13.63 -4.08
CA ARG A 118 -8.98 -14.75 -3.16
C ARG A 118 -8.63 -14.43 -1.72
N LEU A 119 -7.71 -13.49 -1.50
CA LEU A 119 -7.42 -12.89 -0.19
C LEU A 119 -8.43 -11.80 0.21
N GLY A 120 -9.48 -11.56 -0.59
CA GLY A 120 -10.50 -10.55 -0.31
C GLY A 120 -10.22 -9.16 -0.90
N GLY A 121 -9.21 -9.04 -1.76
CA GLY A 121 -8.89 -7.79 -2.45
C GLY A 121 -9.86 -7.47 -3.59
N PHE A 122 -10.24 -6.19 -3.72
CA PHE A 122 -10.99 -5.68 -4.87
C PHE A 122 -10.39 -4.39 -5.40
N SER A 123 -10.63 -4.09 -6.68
CA SER A 123 -9.99 -2.97 -7.35
C SER A 123 -10.65 -1.63 -7.01
N ILE A 124 -9.84 -0.57 -7.01
CA ILE A 124 -10.29 0.81 -7.10
C ILE A 124 -9.50 1.57 -8.17
N TYR A 125 -10.20 2.41 -8.92
CA TYR A 125 -9.59 3.43 -9.76
C TYR A 125 -9.33 4.72 -8.95
N ARG A 126 -8.05 5.06 -8.74
CA ARG A 126 -7.65 6.18 -7.87
C ARG A 126 -7.76 7.55 -8.54
N GLU A 127 -7.68 7.60 -9.87
CA GLU A 127 -7.63 8.85 -10.64
C GLU A 127 -9.04 9.39 -11.00
N GLY A 128 -10.11 8.73 -10.55
CA GLY A 128 -11.46 9.12 -10.92
C GLY A 128 -12.55 8.61 -9.98
N MET A 129 -13.80 8.91 -10.33
CA MET A 129 -14.97 8.50 -9.55
C MET A 129 -15.30 7.03 -9.82
N ASP A 130 -14.89 6.15 -8.91
CA ASP A 130 -15.19 4.72 -8.97
C ASP A 130 -16.44 4.35 -8.13
N ARG A 131 -17.61 4.51 -8.74
CA ARG A 131 -18.89 4.18 -8.07
C ARG A 131 -19.00 2.69 -7.75
N ALA A 132 -18.41 1.81 -8.57
CA ALA A 132 -18.49 0.36 -8.37
C ALA A 132 -17.72 -0.06 -7.13
N ALA A 133 -16.49 0.42 -6.96
CA ALA A 133 -15.68 0.15 -5.77
C ALA A 133 -16.30 0.75 -4.50
N LEU A 134 -16.82 1.98 -4.57
CA LEU A 134 -17.51 2.60 -3.43
C LEU A 134 -18.76 1.83 -3.02
N ASN A 135 -19.60 1.42 -3.98
CA ASN A 135 -20.78 0.61 -3.70
C ASN A 135 -20.41 -0.77 -3.13
N CYS A 136 -19.33 -1.39 -3.62
CA CYS A 136 -18.81 -2.64 -3.09
C CYS A 136 -18.37 -2.48 -1.63
N ALA A 137 -17.60 -1.43 -1.31
CA ALA A 137 -17.15 -1.15 0.04
C ALA A 137 -18.31 -0.87 1.00
N ILE A 138 -19.29 -0.06 0.58
CA ILE A 138 -20.50 0.19 1.37
C ILE A 138 -21.26 -1.13 1.60
N LYS A 139 -21.38 -1.99 0.59
CA LYS A 139 -22.06 -3.27 0.72
C LYS A 139 -21.33 -4.23 1.67
N ILE A 140 -20.00 -4.28 1.62
CA ILE A 140 -19.19 -5.05 2.58
C ILE A 140 -19.46 -4.60 4.02
N LEU A 141 -19.48 -3.28 4.25
CA LEU A 141 -19.74 -2.72 5.57
C LEU A 141 -21.18 -2.94 6.02
N GLU A 142 -22.13 -2.88 5.09
CA GLU A 142 -23.54 -3.18 5.31
C GLU A 142 -23.75 -4.65 5.70
N ASP A 143 -23.13 -5.59 4.99
CA ASP A 143 -23.24 -7.03 5.23
C ASP A 143 -22.54 -7.44 6.54
N ALA A 144 -21.46 -6.73 6.93
CA ALA A 144 -20.66 -7.01 8.12
C ALA A 144 -20.12 -8.46 8.21
N GLU A 145 -19.94 -9.12 7.06
CA GLU A 145 -19.36 -10.47 6.98
C GLU A 145 -17.90 -10.51 7.44
N ARG A 146 -17.15 -9.44 7.10
CA ARG A 146 -15.71 -9.29 7.38
C ARG A 146 -15.36 -7.81 7.47
N PRO A 147 -14.33 -7.42 8.25
CA PRO A 147 -13.82 -6.06 8.22
C PRO A 147 -13.29 -5.65 6.85
N LEU A 148 -13.46 -4.37 6.53
CA LEU A 148 -12.89 -3.73 5.36
C LEU A 148 -11.62 -2.96 5.76
N VAL A 149 -10.49 -3.29 5.16
CA VAL A 149 -9.25 -2.51 5.28
C VAL A 149 -9.24 -1.43 4.20
N VAL A 150 -9.06 -0.18 4.63
CA VAL A 150 -8.87 0.97 3.74
C VAL A 150 -7.70 1.80 4.23
N PHE A 151 -6.69 1.99 3.39
CA PHE A 151 -5.59 2.91 3.66
C PHE A 151 -6.02 4.35 3.31
N PRO A 152 -6.28 5.22 4.31
CA PRO A 152 -6.84 6.55 4.06
C PRO A 152 -5.85 7.49 3.35
N GLU A 153 -4.55 7.18 3.31
CA GLU A 153 -3.56 7.97 2.56
C GLU A 153 -3.68 7.77 1.04
N GLY A 154 -4.31 6.68 0.58
CA GLY A 154 -4.52 6.38 -0.85
C GLY A 154 -3.26 6.01 -1.65
N MET A 155 -2.08 6.08 -1.03
CA MET A 155 -0.79 5.71 -1.62
C MET A 155 0.22 5.35 -0.53
N ILE A 156 1.27 4.63 -0.91
CA ILE A 156 2.37 4.31 0.01
C ILE A 156 3.17 5.58 0.27
N SER A 157 3.14 6.07 1.52
CA SER A 157 3.79 7.31 1.93
C SER A 157 5.31 7.20 1.99
N ARG A 158 5.82 5.99 2.25
CA ARG A 158 7.24 5.71 2.56
C ARG A 158 7.76 6.44 3.80
N THR A 159 6.88 7.08 4.57
CA THR A 159 7.16 7.75 5.85
C THR A 159 6.66 6.89 6.99
N ASN A 160 7.48 6.76 8.03
CA ASN A 160 7.20 5.87 9.16
C ASN A 160 6.57 6.60 10.36
N ASP A 161 6.90 7.89 10.52
CA ASP A 161 6.54 8.70 11.69
C ASP A 161 5.66 9.91 11.34
N HIS A 162 5.30 10.05 10.06
CA HIS A 162 4.43 11.11 9.56
C HIS A 162 3.34 10.53 8.66
N LEU A 163 2.11 10.97 8.88
CA LEU A 163 0.96 10.66 8.03
C LEU A 163 0.86 11.68 6.90
N ASN A 164 0.53 11.20 5.71
CA ASN A 164 0.07 12.09 4.65
C ASN A 164 -1.35 12.60 4.93
N VAL A 165 -1.81 13.51 4.07
CA VAL A 165 -3.20 13.98 4.08
C VAL A 165 -4.13 12.79 3.86
N LEU A 166 -5.07 12.62 4.79
CA LEU A 166 -6.06 11.54 4.73
C LEU A 166 -7.17 11.91 3.74
N GLN A 167 -7.50 10.98 2.87
CA GLN A 167 -8.61 11.10 1.93
C GLN A 167 -9.96 10.88 2.62
N ASN A 168 -11.00 11.55 2.12
CA ASN A 168 -12.35 11.50 2.68
C ASN A 168 -13.09 10.16 2.42
N GLY A 169 -12.50 9.23 1.65
CA GLY A 169 -13.16 7.98 1.28
C GLY A 169 -13.66 7.18 2.48
N VAL A 170 -12.85 7.07 3.54
CA VAL A 170 -13.21 6.33 4.77
C VAL A 170 -14.46 6.92 5.43
N SER A 171 -14.53 8.24 5.59
CA SER A 171 -15.67 8.89 6.25
C SER A 171 -16.94 8.80 5.41
N LEU A 172 -16.83 8.92 4.08
CA LEU A 172 -17.95 8.75 3.15
C LEU A 172 -18.53 7.33 3.21
N MET A 173 -17.67 6.30 3.11
CA MET A 173 -18.09 4.91 3.18
C MET A 173 -18.70 4.56 4.54
N ALA A 174 -18.07 5.00 5.63
CA ALA A 174 -18.56 4.77 6.99
C ALA A 174 -19.96 5.36 7.20
N ARG A 175 -20.17 6.63 6.82
CA ARG A 175 -21.47 7.30 6.99
C ARG A 175 -22.56 6.67 6.14
N ALA A 176 -22.25 6.33 4.88
CA ALA A 176 -23.21 5.70 3.99
C ALA A 176 -23.64 4.32 4.52
N ALA A 177 -22.69 3.48 4.94
CA ALA A 177 -22.98 2.17 5.52
C ALA A 177 -23.70 2.27 6.87
N ALA A 178 -23.32 3.22 7.73
CA ALA A 178 -23.97 3.44 9.02
C ALA A 178 -25.46 3.79 8.86
N ARG A 179 -25.81 4.66 7.90
CA ARG A 179 -27.21 5.00 7.62
C ARG A 179 -28.03 3.77 7.22
N LYS A 180 -27.47 2.89 6.38
CA LYS A 180 -28.16 1.66 5.95
C LYS A 180 -28.33 0.68 7.10
N ARG A 181 -27.29 0.48 7.92
CA ARG A 181 -27.33 -0.43 9.06
C ARG A 181 -28.22 0.07 10.19
N ALA A 182 -28.34 1.37 10.39
CA ALA A 182 -29.30 1.94 11.34
C ALA A 182 -30.77 1.61 10.97
N SER A 183 -31.04 1.23 9.72
CA SER A 183 -32.37 0.83 9.25
C SER A 183 -32.64 -0.67 9.33
N THR A 184 -31.69 -1.49 9.80
CA THR A 184 -31.91 -2.94 10.04
C THR A 184 -32.60 -3.19 11.38
N ASP A 185 -33.18 -4.37 11.56
CA ASP A 185 -33.72 -4.84 12.86
C ASP A 185 -33.00 -6.13 13.29
N PRO A 186 -32.19 -6.11 14.36
CA PRO A 186 -31.85 -4.95 15.20
C PRO A 186 -30.99 -3.92 14.45
N ALA A 187 -30.99 -2.68 14.94
CA ALA A 187 -30.21 -1.60 14.34
C ALA A 187 -28.70 -1.89 14.44
N GLY A 188 -28.06 -2.04 13.29
CA GLY A 188 -26.62 -2.29 13.19
C GLY A 188 -25.81 -0.99 13.26
N ARG A 189 -24.56 -1.09 13.73
CA ARG A 189 -23.59 0.02 13.72
C ARG A 189 -22.43 -0.22 12.76
N VAL A 190 -21.72 0.86 12.45
CA VAL A 190 -20.42 0.84 11.75
C VAL A 190 -19.38 1.45 12.67
N VAL A 191 -18.23 0.81 12.80
CA VAL A 191 -17.10 1.26 13.64
C VAL A 191 -15.85 1.39 12.79
N VAL A 192 -15.14 2.50 12.97
CA VAL A 192 -13.83 2.74 12.36
C VAL A 192 -12.75 2.50 13.40
N HIS A 193 -11.84 1.58 13.12
CA HIS A 193 -10.64 1.30 13.91
C HIS A 193 -9.44 2.01 13.29
N PRO A 194 -9.09 3.23 13.73
CA PRO A 194 -7.84 3.86 13.31
C PRO A 194 -6.67 3.00 13.79
N THR A 195 -5.80 2.62 12.86
CA THR A 195 -4.68 1.71 13.13
C THR A 195 -3.38 2.40 12.74
N ALA A 196 -2.33 2.22 13.53
CA ALA A 196 -1.01 2.73 13.22
C ALA A 196 -0.04 1.57 13.03
N MET A 197 0.65 1.56 11.90
CA MET A 197 1.76 0.70 11.57
C MET A 197 3.04 1.53 11.68
N LYS A 198 3.99 0.99 12.43
CA LYS A 198 5.31 1.57 12.60
C LYS A 198 6.34 0.46 12.40
N TYR A 199 7.27 0.71 11.51
CA TYR A 199 8.40 -0.17 11.24
C TYR A 199 9.60 0.30 12.03
N ARG A 200 10.31 -0.63 12.64
CA ARG A 200 11.62 -0.38 13.24
C ARG A 200 12.64 -1.16 12.44
N PHE A 201 13.72 -0.49 12.03
CA PHE A 201 14.85 -1.18 11.45
C PHE A 201 15.68 -1.80 12.58
N ASP A 202 15.92 -3.09 12.48
CA ASP A 202 16.68 -3.88 13.45
C ASP A 202 18.03 -4.26 12.83
N GLY A 203 18.92 -3.27 12.75
CA GLY A 203 20.23 -3.41 12.14
C GLY A 203 21.02 -2.11 12.18
N GLU A 204 22.30 -2.20 11.80
CA GLU A 204 23.19 -1.03 11.69
C GLU A 204 22.89 -0.27 10.40
N ILE A 205 22.39 0.96 10.54
CA ILE A 205 21.90 1.76 9.41
C ILE A 205 23.04 2.07 8.46
N GLU A 206 24.18 2.49 9.00
CA GLU A 206 25.37 2.91 8.26
C GLU A 206 25.86 1.82 7.32
N SER A 207 26.04 0.59 7.81
CA SER A 207 26.49 -0.54 6.97
C SER A 207 25.45 -0.92 5.92
N SER A 208 24.16 -0.81 6.26
CA SER A 208 23.06 -1.23 5.39
C SER A 208 22.89 -0.33 4.17
N VAL A 209 23.23 0.96 4.28
CA VAL A 209 23.08 1.93 3.19
C VAL A 209 24.40 2.28 2.50
N SER A 210 25.54 1.97 3.12
CA SER A 210 26.86 2.37 2.61
C SER A 210 27.15 1.92 1.18
N GLY A 211 26.82 0.67 0.83
CA GLY A 211 26.99 0.14 -0.52
C GLY A 211 26.12 0.85 -1.55
N VAL A 212 24.85 1.10 -1.21
CA VAL A 212 23.90 1.82 -2.08
C VAL A 212 24.36 3.26 -2.31
N LEU A 213 24.81 3.96 -1.27
CA LEU A 213 25.33 5.31 -1.41
C LEU A 213 26.59 5.35 -2.27
N ALA A 214 27.51 4.40 -2.08
CA ALA A 214 28.71 4.31 -2.91
C ALA A 214 28.38 4.05 -4.40
N GLU A 215 27.36 3.23 -4.68
CA GLU A 215 26.90 3.01 -6.05
C GLU A 215 26.30 4.28 -6.66
N ILE A 216 25.48 5.02 -5.91
CA ILE A 216 24.91 6.30 -6.38
C ILE A 216 26.03 7.33 -6.61
N GLU A 217 26.99 7.43 -5.69
CA GLU A 217 28.18 8.30 -5.82
C GLU A 217 28.95 7.97 -7.12
N ALA A 218 29.20 6.69 -7.39
CA ALA A 218 29.88 6.25 -8.60
C ALA A 218 29.09 6.61 -9.88
N ARG A 219 27.76 6.44 -9.87
CA ARG A 219 26.87 6.83 -10.99
C ARG A 219 26.82 8.35 -11.21
N LEU A 220 27.09 9.14 -10.17
CA LEU A 220 27.26 10.60 -10.25
C LEU A 220 28.69 11.01 -10.64
N SER A 221 29.57 10.05 -10.94
CA SER A 221 31.00 10.26 -11.21
C SER A 221 31.75 10.91 -10.04
N TRP A 222 31.28 10.72 -8.81
CA TRP A 222 31.94 11.22 -7.60
C TRP A 222 32.96 10.20 -7.08
N GLN A 223 34.04 10.69 -6.46
CA GLN A 223 34.87 9.84 -5.62
C GLN A 223 34.12 9.43 -4.35
N SER A 224 34.43 8.25 -3.81
CA SER A 224 33.78 7.74 -2.59
C SER A 224 33.81 8.78 -1.47
N GLN A 225 32.64 9.04 -0.89
CA GLN A 225 32.48 9.98 0.24
C GLN A 225 32.35 9.24 1.58
N ALA A 226 32.83 8.00 1.69
CA ALA A 226 32.65 7.14 2.86
C ALA A 226 33.17 7.74 4.19
N GLN A 227 34.11 8.68 4.12
CA GLN A 227 34.67 9.38 5.28
C GLN A 227 33.71 10.40 5.92
N ARG A 228 32.61 10.75 5.23
CA ARG A 228 31.65 11.75 5.71
C ARG A 228 30.53 11.10 6.54
N PRO A 229 29.91 11.85 7.47
CA PRO A 229 28.71 11.42 8.17
C PRO A 229 27.61 10.97 7.21
N LEU A 230 26.87 9.93 7.60
CA LEU A 230 25.84 9.32 6.76
C LEU A 230 24.80 10.33 6.26
N LEU A 231 24.25 11.14 7.17
CA LEU A 231 23.20 12.11 6.83
C LEU A 231 23.70 13.13 5.81
N GLU A 232 24.93 13.62 5.96
CA GLU A 232 25.54 14.57 5.02
C GLU A 232 25.70 13.95 3.62
N ARG A 233 26.10 12.67 3.54
CA ARG A 233 26.18 11.95 2.26
C ARG A 233 24.82 11.88 1.58
N VAL A 234 23.79 11.50 2.33
CA VAL A 234 22.40 11.40 1.83
C VAL A 234 21.89 12.75 1.35
N GLU A 235 22.11 13.83 2.12
CA GLU A 235 21.70 15.18 1.75
C GLU A 235 22.38 15.65 0.46
N ARG A 236 23.69 15.46 0.34
CA ARG A 236 24.46 15.86 -0.86
C ARG A 236 24.01 15.09 -2.11
N ILE A 237 23.83 13.78 -1.98
CA ILE A 237 23.28 12.95 -3.07
C ILE A 237 21.89 13.43 -3.44
N GLY A 238 21.02 13.68 -2.45
CA GLY A 238 19.67 14.20 -2.67
C GLY A 238 19.67 15.53 -3.42
N GLN A 239 20.50 16.48 -3.00
CA GLN A 239 20.65 17.78 -3.67
C GLN A 239 21.14 17.62 -5.11
N ALA A 240 22.13 16.76 -5.35
CA ALA A 240 22.67 16.49 -6.69
C ALA A 240 21.60 15.90 -7.61
N LEU A 241 20.88 14.86 -7.17
CA LEU A 241 19.81 14.23 -7.95
C LEU A 241 18.66 15.19 -8.24
N LEU A 242 18.26 16.02 -7.27
CA LEU A 242 17.23 17.05 -7.48
C LEU A 242 17.69 18.10 -8.49
N THR A 243 18.97 18.50 -8.43
CA THR A 243 19.54 19.48 -9.36
C THR A 243 19.62 18.93 -10.77
N LEU A 244 20.08 17.69 -10.94
CA LEU A 244 20.12 17.00 -12.23
C LEU A 244 18.73 16.85 -12.84
N ARG A 245 17.72 16.52 -12.02
CA ARG A 245 16.32 16.43 -12.50
C ARG A 245 15.80 17.79 -12.98
N LYS A 246 16.06 18.87 -12.22
CA LYS A 246 15.69 20.24 -12.63
C LYS A 246 16.38 20.64 -13.94
N TRP A 247 17.67 20.35 -14.08
CA TRP A 247 18.43 20.59 -15.30
C TRP A 247 17.89 19.82 -16.50
N ASN A 248 17.59 18.53 -16.34
CA ASN A 248 16.99 17.72 -17.41
C ASN A 248 15.65 18.27 -17.88
N ILE A 249 14.81 18.74 -16.95
CA ILE A 249 13.56 19.42 -17.30
C ILE A 249 13.85 20.70 -18.09
N LEU A 250 14.77 21.54 -17.62
CA LEU A 250 15.13 22.80 -18.28
C LEU A 250 15.71 22.59 -19.70
N VAL A 251 16.57 21.59 -19.87
CA VAL A 251 17.16 21.24 -21.17
C VAL A 251 16.10 20.75 -22.14
N ARG A 252 15.16 19.90 -21.69
CA ARG A 252 14.03 19.44 -22.52
C ARG A 252 13.15 20.60 -22.96
N LEU A 253 12.85 21.54 -22.05
CA LEU A 253 12.11 22.76 -22.36
C LEU A 253 12.83 23.63 -23.40
N ARG A 254 14.15 23.80 -23.27
CA ARG A 254 14.97 24.57 -24.24
C ARG A 254 15.11 23.90 -25.61
N GLN A 255 15.02 22.57 -25.67
CA GLN A 255 15.06 21.80 -26.91
C GLN A 255 13.68 21.68 -27.60
N GLY A 256 12.66 22.38 -27.11
CA GLY A 256 11.30 22.33 -27.68
C GLY A 256 10.60 20.97 -27.49
N ARG A 257 11.17 20.07 -26.68
CA ARG A 257 10.50 18.81 -26.30
C ARG A 257 9.63 19.10 -25.10
N PHE A 258 8.43 19.57 -25.38
CA PHE A 258 7.39 19.70 -24.36
C PHE A 258 7.14 18.32 -23.75
N LEU A 259 7.10 18.26 -22.42
CA LEU A 259 6.32 17.21 -21.78
C LEU A 259 4.87 17.57 -22.12
N THR A 260 4.28 16.90 -23.11
CA THR A 260 2.83 16.72 -23.11
C THR A 260 2.51 15.99 -21.81
N VAL A 261 2.22 16.77 -20.77
CA VAL A 261 1.32 16.29 -19.72
C VAL A 261 -0.02 16.26 -20.42
N GLU A 262 -0.34 15.13 -21.05
CA GLU A 262 -1.71 14.85 -21.46
C GLU A 262 -2.52 14.81 -20.17
N THR A 263 -3.15 15.93 -19.85
CA THR A 263 -4.28 15.98 -18.94
C THR A 263 -5.42 15.24 -19.64
N GLY A 264 -5.59 13.97 -19.28
CA GLY A 264 -6.75 13.14 -19.59
C GLY A 264 -7.34 12.60 -18.30
#